data_AF-A0A8S1GZH5-F1
#
_entry.id   AF-A0A8S1GZH5-F1
#
_cell.length_a   1.000
_cell.length_b   1.000
_cell.length_c   1.000
_cell.angle_alpha   90.00
_cell.angle_beta   90.00
_cell.angle_gamma   90.00
#
_symmetry.space_group_name_H-M   'P 1'
#
loop_
_entity.id
_entity.type
_entity.pdbx_description
1 polymer ?
#
loop_
_entity_poly.entity_id
_entity_poly.type
_entity_poly.pdbx_seq_one_letter_code
_entity_poly.pdbx_strand_id
1 'polypeptide(L)'
;MPSGRSRPLGLHDHWLVRCPKLQTVTSRAAPGSYGSCKMKILTIFLVSVVLTTVNGCPDGCTCQHNSLSCHWLSKQNYADLLKDLTHSSIDSLHVVSTADFSIEDLPTLASLSQLTIENCSTPDPWLVQRNRFPNVRKLRIIHSNITSIARSLVLAFPMLEELDLGYNQIFSLGSDSIHLPRVKKLSLNNNRIEVLGVHILRYMPQLLELDLSSNMLTKLVTSDFSSASTLRILRINRNQIKTIECDTSTQMPAIESLDLSFNELSEMPGDGLRDMEQIVRLNLSFNPINAIPHAALRLPNLQVLDLSNTLARVVEAGAFSYLPHLHTLHLQNNKLLLAISALAFQNNSIVFSMDISNTALRIIPAAMFNYVSRVDNKKIGGTRFDCGCILESLEDMGTTTMVDWDSAICVTRKGAIQKISELTRSSLTPEDTCRPDLFIPQNSIQTAYVGDTYHIHCLSNLDDVEMSWKTPKNLTLHSFPPQLASPLPRLDYFTSSLFEPASVEKVINRTKATTEYFGIDVVLGFDNGTYECTSRKDGMSASKRIHLIVKKPDIVLNATHVGVTSVHLAWNKNLHVQAVDKVALQVVTYSGSDFKREVQLSLFNMYCSYNLINLSPDKEYKICLEMGSLA
;
A
#
# COMPACT_ATOMS: atom_id res chain seq x y z
N MET A 1 2.71 -23.60 -52.98
CA MET A 1 3.97 -24.41 -52.98
C MET A 1 5.15 -23.46 -52.83
N PRO A 2 6.29 -23.90 -52.28
CA PRO A 2 6.55 -24.30 -50.90
C PRO A 2 7.49 -23.24 -50.22
N SER A 3 8.07 -23.33 -49.02
CA SER A 3 8.06 -24.27 -47.87
C SER A 3 8.43 -23.45 -46.60
N GLY A 4 8.30 -23.93 -45.36
CA GLY A 4 7.87 -25.24 -44.87
C GLY A 4 7.28 -25.17 -43.46
N ARG A 5 6.71 -26.29 -43.00
CA ARG A 5 5.97 -26.42 -41.72
C ARG A 5 6.88 -26.96 -40.62
N SER A 6 6.55 -26.67 -39.37
CA SER A 6 6.18 -27.73 -38.40
C SER A 6 5.32 -27.17 -37.26
N ARG A 7 4.43 -28.02 -36.73
CA ARG A 7 3.45 -27.72 -35.67
C ARG A 7 3.80 -28.54 -34.40
N PRO A 8 3.18 -28.27 -33.24
CA PRO A 8 3.69 -28.66 -31.93
C PRO A 8 3.11 -29.97 -31.36
N LEU A 9 3.74 -30.43 -30.28
CA LEU A 9 3.31 -31.32 -29.17
C LEU A 9 4.19 -30.93 -27.96
N GLY A 10 3.82 -31.02 -26.68
CA GLY A 10 2.56 -31.40 -26.05
C GLY A 10 2.80 -31.98 -24.64
N LEU A 11 1.94 -31.59 -23.67
CA LEU A 11 1.71 -32.19 -22.34
C LEU A 11 2.72 -31.98 -21.17
N HIS A 12 2.14 -31.54 -20.02
CA HIS A 12 2.26 -32.00 -18.61
C HIS A 12 3.67 -32.30 -18.00
N ASP A 13 4.00 -31.88 -16.76
CA ASP A 13 3.32 -32.35 -15.54
C ASP A 13 3.51 -31.49 -14.26
N HIS A 14 2.63 -31.68 -13.27
CA HIS A 14 2.72 -31.11 -11.91
C HIS A 14 3.64 -31.93 -11.00
N TRP A 15 4.41 -31.28 -10.10
CA TRP A 15 4.76 -31.89 -8.80
C TRP A 15 4.70 -30.89 -7.63
N LEU A 16 3.68 -31.07 -6.79
CA LEU A 16 3.67 -30.62 -5.40
C LEU A 16 4.66 -31.47 -4.58
N VAL A 17 5.45 -30.86 -3.70
CA VAL A 17 6.20 -31.60 -2.67
C VAL A 17 5.67 -31.23 -1.28
N ARG A 18 5.17 -32.25 -0.58
CA ARG A 18 4.58 -32.17 0.77
C ARG A 18 5.67 -32.14 1.85
N CYS A 19 5.38 -31.47 2.96
CA CYS A 19 6.04 -31.78 4.24
C CYS A 19 5.56 -33.14 4.77
N PRO A 20 6.45 -34.02 5.29
CA PRO A 20 6.07 -35.11 6.18
C PRO A 20 6.22 -34.73 7.67
N LYS A 21 5.30 -35.23 8.50
CA LYS A 21 5.39 -35.23 9.97
C LYS A 21 5.35 -36.67 10.48
N LEU A 22 6.02 -36.92 11.61
CA LEU A 22 5.96 -38.14 12.44
C LEU A 22 6.60 -39.39 11.77
N GLN A 23 7.23 -40.32 12.49
CA GLN A 23 6.92 -40.81 13.85
C GLN A 23 8.11 -40.90 14.82
N THR A 24 7.74 -40.97 16.10
CA THR A 24 8.55 -41.28 17.28
C THR A 24 8.97 -42.75 17.36
N VAL A 25 10.21 -43.02 17.82
CA VAL A 25 10.55 -44.27 18.53
C VAL A 25 11.30 -43.94 19.81
N THR A 26 10.89 -44.56 20.91
CA THR A 26 11.42 -44.35 22.26
C THR A 26 12.58 -45.30 22.59
N SER A 27 13.62 -44.80 23.27
CA SER A 27 14.23 -45.55 24.39
C SER A 27 15.04 -44.64 25.32
N ARG A 28 15.01 -44.95 26.62
CA ARG A 28 15.89 -44.37 27.65
C ARG A 28 17.06 -45.33 27.89
N ALA A 29 18.27 -44.80 27.98
CA ALA A 29 19.38 -45.39 28.74
C ALA A 29 20.32 -44.26 29.23
N ALA A 30 21.00 -44.48 30.36
CA ALA A 30 21.69 -43.45 31.14
C ALA A 30 23.25 -43.57 31.02
N PRO A 31 24.08 -42.80 31.76
CA PRO A 31 25.39 -42.32 31.29
C PRO A 31 26.61 -43.18 31.67
N GLY A 32 27.77 -42.96 31.01
CA GLY A 32 29.04 -43.56 31.43
C GLY A 32 30.32 -43.10 30.70
N SER A 33 31.16 -42.37 31.43
CA SER A 33 32.65 -42.41 31.47
C SER A 33 33.55 -42.39 30.19
N TYR A 34 34.51 -41.46 30.22
CA TYR A 34 35.96 -41.61 29.92
C TYR A 34 36.44 -42.54 28.79
N GLY A 35 37.19 -41.97 27.83
CA GLY A 35 37.98 -42.74 26.86
C GLY A 35 39.00 -41.88 26.10
N SER A 36 40.18 -41.66 26.68
CA SER A 36 41.31 -41.03 25.98
C SER A 36 41.87 -41.95 24.89
N CYS A 37 42.21 -41.42 23.71
CA CYS A 37 43.08 -42.14 22.79
C CYS A 37 44.16 -41.22 22.17
N LYS A 38 45.41 -41.42 22.60
CA LYS A 38 46.59 -40.93 21.90
C LYS A 38 47.01 -41.99 20.87
N MET A 39 47.11 -41.63 19.59
CA MET A 39 48.05 -42.25 18.65
C MET A 39 48.78 -41.13 17.91
N LYS A 40 50.03 -40.88 18.26
CA LYS A 40 51.25 -41.52 17.72
C LYS A 40 51.51 -41.12 16.26
N ILE A 41 52.44 -40.18 16.16
CA ILE A 41 53.17 -39.75 14.96
C ILE A 41 53.66 -40.97 14.18
N LEU A 42 53.44 -40.96 12.85
CA LEU A 42 54.23 -41.75 11.91
C LEU A 42 54.76 -40.82 10.81
N THR A 43 56.02 -40.43 10.94
CA THR A 43 56.76 -39.68 9.92
C THR A 43 57.15 -40.61 8.76
N ILE A 44 56.75 -40.27 7.54
CA ILE A 44 57.36 -40.76 6.31
C ILE A 44 57.71 -39.54 5.46
N PHE A 45 58.94 -39.49 4.96
CA PHE A 45 59.51 -38.35 4.24
C PHE A 45 59.46 -38.56 2.72
N LEU A 46 59.20 -37.47 1.98
CA LEU A 46 59.48 -37.25 0.55
C LEU A 46 58.96 -38.24 -0.51
N VAL A 47 57.98 -37.76 -1.29
CA VAL A 47 58.10 -37.74 -2.77
C VAL A 47 57.80 -36.34 -3.27
N SER A 48 58.68 -35.80 -4.10
CA SER A 48 58.60 -34.44 -4.64
C SER A 48 57.51 -34.32 -5.72
N VAL A 49 56.52 -33.45 -5.51
CA VAL A 49 55.71 -32.89 -6.60
C VAL A 49 55.92 -31.39 -6.60
N VAL A 50 56.62 -30.89 -7.62
CA VAL A 50 56.74 -29.46 -7.86
C VAL A 50 55.45 -28.97 -8.51
N LEU A 51 54.57 -28.42 -7.70
CA LEU A 51 53.46 -27.57 -8.14
C LEU A 51 53.73 -26.15 -7.62
N THR A 52 54.16 -25.28 -8.52
CA THR A 52 54.33 -23.85 -8.25
C THR A 52 52.97 -23.16 -8.24
N THR A 53 52.27 -23.22 -7.10
CA THR A 53 51.09 -22.39 -6.83
C THR A 53 51.41 -21.47 -5.64
N VAL A 54 51.55 -20.19 -5.95
CA VAL A 54 51.84 -19.13 -4.97
C VAL A 54 50.55 -18.72 -4.25
N ASN A 55 50.67 -18.48 -2.94
CA ASN A 55 49.67 -18.01 -1.98
C ASN A 55 48.58 -19.02 -1.55
N GLY A 56 48.77 -19.58 -0.35
CA GLY A 56 47.68 -20.17 0.43
C GLY A 56 46.75 -19.08 0.96
N CYS A 57 45.49 -19.44 1.23
CA CYS A 57 44.53 -18.53 1.85
C CYS A 57 44.83 -18.35 3.34
N PRO A 58 44.62 -17.16 3.94
CA PRO A 58 44.80 -16.97 5.38
C PRO A 58 43.93 -17.91 6.22
N ASP A 59 44.46 -18.40 7.34
CA ASP A 59 43.75 -19.36 8.21
C ASP A 59 42.46 -18.77 8.79
N GLY A 60 41.33 -19.43 8.53
CA GLY A 60 39.98 -18.92 8.87
C GLY A 60 39.31 -18.13 7.74
N CYS A 61 39.97 -17.97 6.60
CA CYS A 61 39.40 -17.38 5.40
C CYS A 61 39.21 -18.40 4.27
N THR A 62 38.27 -18.10 3.38
CA THR A 62 38.07 -18.76 2.10
C THR A 62 38.39 -17.77 0.97
N CYS A 63 39.22 -18.21 0.02
CA CYS A 63 39.69 -17.41 -1.09
C CYS A 63 39.08 -17.95 -2.39
N GLN A 64 38.38 -17.11 -3.15
CA GLN A 64 37.80 -17.49 -4.43
C GLN A 64 38.10 -16.41 -5.47
N HIS A 65 39.06 -16.70 -6.37
CA HIS A 65 39.62 -15.73 -7.32
C HIS A 65 40.14 -14.48 -6.57
N ASN A 66 39.53 -13.31 -6.78
CA ASN A 66 39.89 -12.04 -6.12
C ASN A 66 38.95 -11.69 -4.94
N SER A 67 38.14 -12.66 -4.46
CA SER A 67 37.29 -12.52 -3.27
C SER A 67 37.91 -13.23 -2.08
N LEU A 68 37.94 -12.53 -0.94
CA LEU A 68 38.38 -13.05 0.35
C LEU A 68 37.22 -12.97 1.35
N SER A 69 36.77 -14.10 1.88
CA SER A 69 35.73 -14.17 2.92
C SER A 69 36.30 -14.80 4.18
N CYS A 70 36.30 -14.06 5.29
CA CYS A 70 36.89 -14.48 6.56
C CYS A 70 35.82 -14.64 7.64
N HIS A 71 35.88 -15.77 8.35
CA HIS A 71 34.93 -16.13 9.40
C HIS A 71 35.69 -16.59 10.64
N TRP A 72 35.20 -16.22 11.84
CA TRP A 72 35.73 -16.71 13.11
C TRP A 72 37.24 -16.41 13.35
N LEU A 73 37.72 -15.28 12.84
CA LEU A 73 39.13 -14.83 12.99
C LEU A 73 39.55 -14.67 14.46
N SER A 74 40.59 -15.40 14.89
CA SER A 74 41.24 -15.12 16.17
C SER A 74 42.13 -13.86 16.09
N LYS A 75 42.43 -13.24 17.23
CA LYS A 75 43.36 -12.11 17.32
C LYS A 75 44.78 -12.42 16.79
N GLN A 76 45.17 -13.70 16.70
CA GLN A 76 46.43 -14.11 16.07
C GLN A 76 46.29 -14.24 14.55
N ASN A 77 45.28 -14.96 14.06
CA ASN A 77 44.99 -15.09 12.62
C ASN A 77 44.80 -13.73 11.94
N TYR A 78 44.28 -12.75 12.69
CA TYR A 78 44.10 -11.37 12.25
C TYR A 78 45.42 -10.69 11.82
N ALA A 79 46.52 -10.90 12.56
CA ALA A 79 47.80 -10.26 12.28
C ALA A 79 48.49 -10.82 11.02
N ASP A 80 48.16 -12.05 10.62
CA ASP A 80 48.65 -12.67 9.39
C ASP A 80 47.79 -12.29 8.18
N LEU A 81 46.45 -12.28 8.36
CA LEU A 81 45.51 -11.68 7.40
C LEU A 81 45.92 -10.25 7.01
N LEU A 82 46.31 -9.41 7.98
CA LEU A 82 46.77 -8.05 7.72
C LEU A 82 48.01 -7.96 6.82
N LYS A 83 48.96 -8.91 6.93
CA LYS A 83 50.17 -8.92 6.11
C LYS A 83 49.83 -9.29 4.67
N ASP A 84 49.08 -10.37 4.48
CA ASP A 84 48.70 -10.87 3.16
C ASP A 84 47.83 -9.85 2.41
N LEU A 85 46.92 -9.18 3.12
CA LEU A 85 46.07 -8.12 2.58
C LEU A 85 46.87 -6.99 1.92
N THR A 86 47.96 -6.52 2.53
CA THR A 86 48.75 -5.36 2.03
C THR A 86 49.46 -5.59 0.69
N HIS A 87 49.60 -6.85 0.26
CA HIS A 87 50.23 -7.23 -1.01
C HIS A 87 49.26 -7.89 -2.00
N SER A 88 47.97 -7.93 -1.69
CA SER A 88 46.97 -8.70 -2.42
C SER A 88 46.17 -7.87 -3.44
N SER A 89 45.94 -8.43 -4.62
CA SER A 89 45.08 -7.86 -5.68
C SER A 89 43.59 -8.14 -5.46
N ILE A 90 43.13 -8.19 -4.21
CA ILE A 90 41.72 -8.50 -3.91
C ILE A 90 40.79 -7.35 -4.33
N ASP A 91 39.64 -7.75 -4.84
CA ASP A 91 38.56 -6.86 -5.30
C ASP A 91 37.40 -6.81 -4.29
N SER A 92 37.13 -7.92 -3.60
CA SER A 92 36.10 -7.98 -2.55
C SER A 92 36.61 -8.63 -1.26
N LEU A 93 36.23 -8.02 -0.13
CA LEU A 93 36.54 -8.46 1.22
C LEU A 93 35.24 -8.60 2.01
N HIS A 94 35.02 -9.77 2.59
CA HIS A 94 33.92 -10.07 3.49
C HIS A 94 34.48 -10.51 4.85
N VAL A 95 34.10 -9.80 5.92
CA VAL A 95 34.50 -10.10 7.29
C VAL A 95 33.27 -10.33 8.14
N VAL A 96 33.14 -11.55 8.68
CA VAL A 96 32.13 -11.87 9.71
C VAL A 96 32.80 -11.92 11.07
N SER A 97 32.26 -11.11 11.99
CA SER A 97 32.81 -10.78 13.30
C SER A 97 33.22 -11.97 14.17
N THR A 98 34.35 -11.75 14.85
CA THR A 98 34.65 -12.26 16.18
C THR A 98 34.70 -11.09 17.16
N ALA A 99 34.62 -11.39 18.46
CA ALA A 99 34.44 -10.40 19.54
C ALA A 99 35.51 -9.29 19.65
N ASP A 100 36.60 -9.34 18.88
CA ASP A 100 37.77 -8.45 18.96
C ASP A 100 38.03 -7.62 17.67
N PHE A 101 37.21 -7.69 16.62
CA PHE A 101 37.50 -7.01 15.33
C PHE A 101 36.92 -5.58 15.24
N SER A 102 37.78 -4.58 14.95
CA SER A 102 37.37 -3.23 14.56
C SER A 102 37.69 -2.94 13.09
N ILE A 103 36.84 -2.12 12.43
CA ILE A 103 37.11 -1.58 11.10
C ILE A 103 38.35 -0.65 11.09
N GLU A 104 38.70 -0.07 12.25
CA GLU A 104 39.87 0.79 12.42
C GLU A 104 41.21 0.05 12.29
N ASP A 105 41.21 -1.28 12.46
CA ASP A 105 42.41 -2.10 12.37
C ASP A 105 42.77 -2.45 10.90
N LEU A 106 41.81 -2.37 9.96
CA LEU A 106 42.04 -2.64 8.55
C LEU A 106 43.01 -1.62 7.91
N PRO A 107 43.94 -2.06 7.03
CA PRO A 107 44.90 -1.18 6.38
C PRO A 107 44.24 -0.45 5.20
N THR A 108 44.99 0.44 4.54
CA THR A 108 44.55 1.08 3.29
C THR A 108 44.50 0.06 2.16
N LEU A 109 43.29 -0.36 1.75
CA LEU A 109 43.08 -1.34 0.68
C LEU A 109 42.70 -0.65 -0.62
N ALA A 110 43.71 -0.25 -1.40
CA ALA A 110 43.53 0.53 -2.62
C ALA A 110 42.94 -0.26 -3.81
N SER A 111 43.10 -1.59 -3.85
CA SER A 111 42.55 -2.45 -4.89
C SER A 111 41.06 -2.77 -4.72
N LEU A 112 40.52 -2.57 -3.51
CA LEU A 112 39.21 -3.06 -3.10
C LEU A 112 38.07 -2.25 -3.73
N SER A 113 37.11 -2.94 -4.36
CA SER A 113 35.86 -2.34 -4.87
C SER A 113 34.64 -2.66 -4.01
N GLN A 114 34.66 -3.76 -3.25
CA GLN A 114 33.57 -4.18 -2.36
C GLN A 114 34.06 -4.55 -0.96
N LEU A 115 33.41 -4.00 0.07
CA LEU A 115 33.64 -4.32 1.48
C LEU A 115 32.32 -4.74 2.15
N THR A 116 32.30 -5.92 2.77
CA THR A 116 31.18 -6.42 3.57
C THR A 116 31.66 -6.73 4.98
N ILE A 117 30.94 -6.21 5.98
CA ILE A 117 31.22 -6.36 7.41
C ILE A 117 29.93 -6.81 8.09
N GLU A 118 29.99 -7.88 8.89
CA GLU A 118 28.83 -8.46 9.57
C GLU A 118 29.10 -8.73 11.05
N ASN A 119 28.14 -8.39 11.91
CA ASN A 119 28.11 -8.72 13.34
C ASN A 119 29.22 -8.06 14.19
N CYS A 120 29.87 -7.00 13.69
CA CYS A 120 31.06 -6.42 14.32
C CYS A 120 30.70 -5.51 15.50
N SER A 121 31.42 -5.67 16.61
CA SER A 121 31.23 -4.87 17.82
C SER A 121 31.99 -3.53 17.73
N THR A 122 31.67 -2.72 16.72
CA THR A 122 32.35 -1.43 16.49
C THR A 122 31.72 -0.31 17.32
N PRO A 123 32.50 0.48 18.09
CA PRO A 123 32.13 1.88 18.36
C PRO A 123 31.86 2.56 17.01
N ASP A 124 30.83 3.41 16.91
CA ASP A 124 30.27 3.98 15.65
C ASP A 124 31.32 4.02 14.50
N PRO A 125 31.18 3.20 13.43
CA PRO A 125 32.26 2.82 12.50
C PRO A 125 32.75 3.94 11.57
N TRP A 126 32.46 5.19 11.90
CA TRP A 126 32.72 6.38 11.11
C TRP A 126 33.99 7.14 11.52
N LEU A 127 34.75 6.62 12.49
CA LEU A 127 36.08 7.13 12.90
C LEU A 127 37.22 6.76 11.92
N VAL A 128 36.89 6.43 10.68
CA VAL A 128 37.86 6.04 9.66
C VAL A 128 38.62 7.26 9.11
N GLN A 129 39.95 7.13 9.06
CA GLN A 129 40.85 8.15 8.50
C GLN A 129 40.57 8.41 7.00
N ARG A 130 40.84 9.65 6.55
CA ARG A 130 40.59 10.08 5.15
C ARG A 130 41.23 9.14 4.12
N ASN A 131 40.48 8.82 3.07
CA ASN A 131 40.89 8.04 1.90
C ASN A 131 41.43 6.62 2.18
N ARG A 132 41.04 5.97 3.29
CA ARG A 132 41.46 4.57 3.57
C ARG A 132 40.95 3.55 2.55
N PHE A 133 39.77 3.76 1.97
CA PHE A 133 39.14 2.85 1.00
C PHE A 133 38.80 3.58 -0.31
N PRO A 134 39.82 4.03 -1.07
CA PRO A 134 39.66 5.03 -2.12
C PRO A 134 38.82 4.55 -3.32
N ASN A 135 38.81 3.24 -3.60
CA ASN A 135 38.15 2.66 -4.77
C ASN A 135 36.88 1.84 -4.45
N VAL A 136 36.50 1.74 -3.17
CA VAL A 136 35.31 0.97 -2.77
C VAL A 136 34.04 1.65 -3.28
N ARG A 137 33.27 0.90 -4.07
CA ARG A 137 31.99 1.29 -4.65
C ARG A 137 30.80 0.65 -3.92
N LYS A 138 31.01 -0.50 -3.28
CA LYS A 138 29.97 -1.24 -2.54
C LYS A 138 30.38 -1.43 -1.10
N LEU A 139 29.64 -0.85 -0.16
CA LEU A 139 29.85 -1.02 1.27
C LEU A 139 28.60 -1.62 1.90
N ARG A 140 28.75 -2.75 2.59
CA ARG A 140 27.71 -3.37 3.40
C ARG A 140 28.21 -3.51 4.84
N ILE A 141 27.49 -2.94 5.80
CA ILE A 141 27.77 -3.13 7.24
C ILE A 141 26.47 -3.50 7.93
N ILE A 142 26.31 -4.78 8.28
CA ILE A 142 25.06 -5.35 8.82
C ILE A 142 25.27 -5.95 10.21
N HIS A 143 24.20 -6.06 11.00
CA HIS A 143 24.22 -6.64 12.34
C HIS A 143 25.25 -6.00 13.31
N SER A 144 25.73 -4.79 13.04
CA SER A 144 26.88 -4.16 13.73
C SER A 144 26.43 -3.03 14.68
N ASN A 145 25.17 -3.07 15.12
CA ASN A 145 24.57 -2.19 16.13
C ASN A 145 24.70 -0.67 15.87
N ILE A 146 24.87 -0.25 14.61
CA ILE A 146 25.07 1.15 14.23
C ILE A 146 23.82 1.98 14.58
N THR A 147 23.99 3.11 15.26
CA THR A 147 22.87 3.99 15.69
C THR A 147 22.66 5.23 14.82
N SER A 148 23.66 5.66 14.06
CA SER A 148 23.57 6.84 13.18
C SER A 148 24.50 6.73 11.97
N ILE A 149 24.36 7.63 10.99
CA ILE A 149 25.27 7.74 9.83
C ILE A 149 26.01 9.07 9.95
N ALA A 150 27.35 9.03 10.08
CA ALA A 150 28.13 10.25 10.27
C ALA A 150 28.73 10.81 8.96
N ARG A 151 28.94 12.14 8.95
CA ARG A 151 29.52 12.92 7.83
C ARG A 151 30.84 12.36 7.30
N SER A 152 31.65 11.74 8.16
CA SER A 152 32.97 11.20 7.84
C SER A 152 32.95 9.98 6.89
N LEU A 153 31.80 9.33 6.69
CA LEU A 153 31.65 8.21 5.75
C LEU A 153 32.16 8.56 4.34
N VAL A 154 31.84 9.75 3.82
CA VAL A 154 32.28 10.22 2.50
C VAL A 154 33.80 10.47 2.42
N LEU A 155 34.44 10.71 3.57
CA LEU A 155 35.89 10.93 3.65
C LEU A 155 36.68 9.61 3.54
N ALA A 156 36.09 8.50 3.98
CA ALA A 156 36.71 7.18 3.92
C ALA A 156 36.41 6.44 2.61
N PHE A 157 35.21 6.64 2.05
CA PHE A 157 34.68 5.95 0.87
C PHE A 157 34.25 6.95 -0.23
N PRO A 158 35.19 7.68 -0.86
CA PRO A 158 34.88 8.77 -1.80
C PRO A 158 34.25 8.31 -3.13
N MET A 159 34.32 7.02 -3.45
CA MET A 159 33.82 6.40 -4.68
C MET A 159 32.55 5.57 -4.48
N LEU A 160 31.89 5.68 -3.32
CA LEU A 160 30.77 4.82 -2.93
C LEU A 160 29.52 5.02 -3.82
N GLU A 161 29.00 3.92 -4.36
CA GLU A 161 27.82 3.88 -5.24
C GLU A 161 26.65 3.06 -4.65
N GLU A 162 26.93 2.01 -3.87
CA GLU A 162 25.93 1.20 -3.17
C GLU A 162 26.31 1.11 -1.68
N LEU A 163 25.38 1.52 -0.81
CA LEU A 163 25.53 1.48 0.65
C LEU A 163 24.39 0.66 1.26
N ASP A 164 24.73 -0.37 2.03
CA ASP A 164 23.77 -1.14 2.82
C ASP A 164 24.15 -1.13 4.31
N LEU A 165 23.26 -0.56 5.12
CA LEU A 165 23.34 -0.51 6.57
C LEU A 165 22.14 -1.23 7.20
N GLY A 166 21.63 -2.27 6.53
CA GLY A 166 20.54 -3.08 7.01
C GLY A 166 20.82 -3.80 8.33
N TYR A 167 19.76 -4.13 9.07
CA TYR A 167 19.85 -4.86 10.36
C TYR A 167 20.74 -4.19 11.42
N ASN A 168 20.67 -2.86 11.52
CA ASN A 168 21.33 -2.08 12.57
C ASN A 168 20.29 -1.43 13.51
N GLN A 169 20.63 -0.36 14.22
CA GLN A 169 19.75 0.35 15.15
C GLN A 169 19.57 1.83 14.78
N ILE A 170 19.69 2.17 13.49
CA ILE A 170 19.58 3.56 13.01
C ILE A 170 18.16 4.05 13.26
N PHE A 171 18.01 5.15 14.01
CA PHE A 171 16.69 5.70 14.40
C PHE A 171 16.27 6.94 13.61
N SER A 172 17.23 7.63 12.97
CA SER A 172 16.98 8.77 12.09
C SER A 172 18.16 8.98 11.13
N LEU A 173 17.92 9.67 10.02
CA LEU A 173 18.95 10.12 9.08
C LEU A 173 19.52 11.51 9.43
N GLY A 174 18.82 12.28 10.27
CA GLY A 174 19.27 13.58 10.79
C GLY A 174 19.26 14.72 9.76
N SER A 175 19.07 15.97 10.22
CA SER A 175 18.98 17.16 9.35
C SER A 175 20.29 17.54 8.65
N ASP A 176 21.41 17.06 9.17
CA ASP A 176 22.69 17.76 9.02
C ASP A 176 23.85 16.89 8.52
N SER A 177 23.77 15.57 8.63
CA SER A 177 24.98 14.73 8.80
C SER A 177 25.30 13.73 7.71
N ILE A 178 24.54 13.67 6.61
CA ILE A 178 24.78 12.71 5.53
C ILE A 178 25.09 13.47 4.24
N HIS A 179 26.24 13.20 3.63
CA HIS A 179 26.55 13.66 2.27
C HIS A 179 27.14 12.52 1.47
N LEU A 180 26.35 11.98 0.54
CA LEU A 180 26.68 10.76 -0.21
C LEU A 180 26.47 11.02 -1.72
N PRO A 181 27.31 11.88 -2.33
CA PRO A 181 27.04 12.50 -3.64
C PRO A 181 27.04 11.54 -4.83
N ARG A 182 27.54 10.31 -4.65
CA ARG A 182 27.66 9.27 -5.69
C ARG A 182 26.80 8.04 -5.43
N VAL A 183 26.13 7.97 -4.28
CA VAL A 183 25.33 6.79 -3.90
C VAL A 183 24.07 6.72 -4.76
N LYS A 184 23.93 5.60 -5.46
CA LYS A 184 22.81 5.24 -6.33
C LYS A 184 21.83 4.29 -5.63
N LYS A 185 22.31 3.49 -4.69
CA LYS A 185 21.47 2.59 -3.88
C LYS A 185 21.78 2.75 -2.41
N LEU A 186 20.74 3.01 -1.61
CA LEU A 186 20.84 3.08 -0.16
C LEU A 186 19.84 2.09 0.45
N SER A 187 20.37 1.12 1.20
CA SER A 187 19.59 0.16 1.99
C SER A 187 19.75 0.46 3.48
N LEU A 188 18.61 0.63 4.14
CA LEU A 188 18.45 0.97 5.56
C LEU A 188 17.39 0.05 6.19
N ASN A 189 17.15 -1.12 5.59
CA ASN A 189 16.11 -2.03 6.00
C ASN A 189 16.37 -2.64 7.39
N ASN A 190 15.35 -3.05 8.12
CA ASN A 190 15.49 -3.64 9.47
C ASN A 190 16.29 -2.72 10.43
N ASN A 191 15.91 -1.45 10.49
CA ASN A 191 16.42 -0.46 11.43
C ASN A 191 15.27 0.06 12.33
N ARG A 192 15.44 1.20 13.00
CA ARG A 192 14.43 1.83 13.88
C ARG A 192 14.00 3.21 13.39
N ILE A 193 14.07 3.46 12.07
CA ILE A 193 13.83 4.80 11.53
C ILE A 193 12.36 5.18 11.71
N GLU A 194 12.11 6.23 12.50
CA GLU A 194 10.77 6.80 12.75
C GLU A 194 10.46 7.98 11.83
N VAL A 195 11.49 8.75 11.43
CA VAL A 195 11.38 9.94 10.57
C VAL A 195 12.63 10.08 9.69
N LEU A 196 12.45 10.37 8.41
CA LEU A 196 13.55 10.60 7.44
C LEU A 196 14.24 11.95 7.66
N GLY A 197 13.44 13.01 7.83
CA GLY A 197 13.92 14.38 8.02
C GLY A 197 13.83 15.20 6.73
N VAL A 198 13.37 16.44 6.88
CA VAL A 198 13.02 17.31 5.76
C VAL A 198 14.24 17.56 4.86
N HIS A 199 14.06 17.33 3.55
CA HIS A 199 15.07 17.50 2.49
C HIS A 199 16.38 16.68 2.62
N ILE A 200 16.44 15.64 3.47
CA ILE A 200 17.67 14.84 3.65
C ILE A 200 18.19 14.21 2.36
N LEU A 201 17.30 13.90 1.41
CA LEU A 201 17.66 13.30 0.12
C LEU A 201 18.39 14.26 -0.84
N ARG A 202 18.37 15.58 -0.58
CA ARG A 202 19.13 16.59 -1.35
C ARG A 202 20.63 16.29 -1.36
N TYR A 203 21.14 15.64 -0.31
CA TYR A 203 22.55 15.28 -0.18
C TYR A 203 22.91 13.95 -0.86
N MET A 204 21.96 13.34 -1.59
CA MET A 204 22.10 12.11 -2.37
C MET A 204 21.55 12.29 -3.81
N PRO A 205 22.10 13.22 -4.61
CA PRO A 205 21.57 13.64 -5.91
C PRO A 205 21.68 12.60 -7.04
N GLN A 206 22.23 11.41 -6.77
CA GLN A 206 22.31 10.29 -7.71
C GLN A 206 21.52 9.05 -7.27
N LEU A 207 20.74 9.16 -6.19
CA LEU A 207 19.99 8.04 -5.61
C LEU A 207 18.91 7.56 -6.59
N LEU A 208 18.97 6.29 -6.98
CA LEU A 208 18.02 5.59 -7.86
C LEU A 208 17.09 4.68 -7.06
N GLU A 209 17.59 4.08 -5.99
CA GLU A 209 16.92 3.07 -5.17
C GLU A 209 17.12 3.35 -3.68
N LEU A 210 16.02 3.41 -2.92
CA LEU A 210 16.00 3.60 -1.48
C LEU A 210 15.15 2.50 -0.82
N ASP A 211 15.77 1.75 0.09
CA ASP A 211 15.11 0.69 0.87
C ASP A 211 15.04 1.09 2.34
N LEU A 212 13.82 1.34 2.80
CA LEU A 212 13.44 1.68 4.18
C LEU A 212 12.55 0.58 4.78
N SER A 213 12.55 -0.62 4.20
CA SER A 213 11.65 -1.69 4.62
C SER A 213 11.93 -2.18 6.05
N SER A 214 10.91 -2.63 6.78
CA SER A 214 11.08 -3.10 8.17
C SER A 214 11.67 -2.02 9.10
N ASN A 215 11.03 -0.86 9.15
CA ASN A 215 11.36 0.27 10.03
C ASN A 215 10.13 0.69 10.86
N MET A 216 10.15 1.87 11.48
CA MET A 216 9.14 2.36 12.41
C MET A 216 8.39 3.60 11.88
N LEU A 217 8.39 3.82 10.56
CA LEU A 217 7.75 4.99 9.94
C LEU A 217 6.22 4.93 10.13
N THR A 218 5.62 5.97 10.73
CA THR A 218 4.17 6.03 11.02
C THR A 218 3.37 6.81 9.97
N LYS A 219 4.03 7.63 9.15
CA LYS A 219 3.43 8.37 8.04
C LYS A 219 4.44 8.58 6.92
N LEU A 220 3.93 8.84 5.71
CA LEU A 220 4.74 9.25 4.56
C LEU A 220 4.39 10.68 4.18
N VAL A 221 5.39 11.57 4.06
CA VAL A 221 5.21 12.94 3.56
C VAL A 221 5.85 13.04 2.19
N THR A 222 5.10 13.41 1.15
CA THR A 222 5.62 13.37 -0.22
C THR A 222 6.77 14.36 -0.44
N SER A 223 6.73 15.53 0.22
CA SER A 223 7.76 16.56 0.10
C SER A 223 9.13 16.18 0.70
N ASP A 224 9.24 15.15 1.55
CA ASP A 224 10.53 14.59 1.97
C ASP A 224 11.34 14.06 0.75
N PHE A 225 10.65 13.62 -0.31
CA PHE A 225 11.22 13.05 -1.52
C PHE A 225 11.38 14.05 -2.67
N SER A 226 10.83 15.27 -2.56
CA SER A 226 10.89 16.34 -3.58
C SER A 226 12.31 16.60 -4.12
N SER A 227 13.31 16.49 -3.26
CA SER A 227 14.73 16.72 -3.60
C SER A 227 15.42 15.55 -4.32
N ALA A 228 14.79 14.37 -4.40
CA ALA A 228 15.37 13.13 -4.88
C ALA A 228 15.06 12.86 -6.37
N SER A 229 15.31 13.81 -7.26
CA SER A 229 14.86 13.78 -8.67
C SER A 229 15.26 12.54 -9.49
N THR A 230 16.35 11.87 -9.11
CA THR A 230 16.83 10.62 -9.73
C THR A 230 16.16 9.35 -9.19
N LEU A 231 15.42 9.42 -8.07
CA LEU A 231 14.84 8.25 -7.40
C LEU A 231 13.80 7.58 -8.29
N ARG A 232 13.87 6.25 -8.40
CA ARG A 232 12.97 5.40 -9.22
C ARG A 232 12.32 4.28 -8.43
N ILE A 233 13.04 3.71 -7.46
CA ILE A 233 12.57 2.58 -6.65
C ILE A 233 12.56 2.99 -5.18
N LEU A 234 11.40 2.87 -4.55
CA LEU A 234 11.20 3.20 -3.14
C LEU A 234 10.48 2.05 -2.43
N ARG A 235 11.17 1.40 -1.49
CA ARG A 235 10.58 0.32 -0.65
C ARG A 235 10.40 0.82 0.77
N ILE A 236 9.16 0.84 1.25
CA ILE A 236 8.78 1.24 2.61
C ILE A 236 7.80 0.22 3.21
N ASN A 237 7.84 -1.01 2.71
CA ASN A 237 7.03 -2.11 3.20
C ASN A 237 7.45 -2.54 4.63
N ARG A 238 6.53 -3.14 5.40
CA ARG A 238 6.75 -3.51 6.81
C ARG A 238 7.08 -2.30 7.69
N ASN A 239 6.31 -1.23 7.57
CA ASN A 239 6.35 -0.07 8.47
C ASN A 239 4.97 0.07 9.17
N GLN A 240 4.71 1.21 9.82
CA GLN A 240 3.46 1.49 10.55
C GLN A 240 2.67 2.64 9.89
N ILE A 241 2.82 2.81 8.56
CA ILE A 241 2.28 3.97 7.83
C ILE A 241 0.76 3.93 7.82
N LYS A 242 0.14 4.96 8.39
CA LYS A 242 -1.33 5.15 8.46
C LYS A 242 -1.84 6.14 7.42
N THR A 243 -1.03 7.16 7.11
CA THR A 243 -1.39 8.26 6.23
C THR A 243 -0.25 8.57 5.26
N ILE A 244 -0.63 9.04 4.07
CA ILE A 244 0.28 9.61 3.08
C ILE A 244 -0.16 11.06 2.87
N GLU A 245 0.67 11.98 3.33
CA GLU A 245 0.44 13.43 3.26
C GLU A 245 1.04 13.97 1.96
N CYS A 246 0.18 14.47 1.06
CA CYS A 246 0.60 15.10 -0.19
C CYS A 246 0.78 16.61 0.00
N ASP A 247 1.96 17.12 -0.36
CA ASP A 247 2.27 18.54 -0.45
C ASP A 247 2.41 18.94 -1.93
N THR A 248 1.36 19.60 -2.45
CA THR A 248 1.24 19.97 -3.87
C THR A 248 2.15 21.14 -4.28
N SER A 249 2.99 21.67 -3.38
CA SER A 249 3.88 22.80 -3.66
C SER A 249 5.21 22.42 -4.32
N THR A 250 5.51 21.12 -4.44
CA THR A 250 6.82 20.63 -4.90
C THR A 250 6.74 19.67 -6.08
N GLN A 251 7.72 19.73 -7.00
CA GLN A 251 7.84 18.77 -8.08
C GLN A 251 8.24 17.40 -7.51
N MET A 252 7.42 16.39 -7.74
CA MET A 252 7.67 15.03 -7.24
C MET A 252 8.75 14.30 -8.05
N PRO A 253 9.57 13.44 -7.41
CA PRO A 253 10.48 12.56 -8.12
C PRO A 253 9.70 11.53 -8.95
N ALA A 254 10.28 11.14 -10.09
CA ALA A 254 9.70 10.15 -11.00
C ALA A 254 9.85 8.70 -10.48
N ILE A 255 9.27 8.40 -9.32
CA ILE A 255 9.26 7.06 -8.73
C ILE A 255 8.42 6.14 -9.63
N GLU A 256 9.06 5.11 -10.17
CA GLU A 256 8.45 4.11 -11.07
C GLU A 256 7.92 2.88 -10.29
N SER A 257 8.50 2.58 -9.13
CA SER A 257 8.13 1.42 -8.32
C SER A 257 8.06 1.79 -6.83
N LEU A 258 6.86 1.67 -6.25
CA LEU A 258 6.57 1.96 -4.85
C LEU A 258 6.02 0.72 -4.13
N ASP A 259 6.71 0.27 -3.09
CA ASP A 259 6.24 -0.81 -2.21
C ASP A 259 5.84 -0.26 -0.82
N LEU A 260 4.55 -0.31 -0.54
CA LEU A 260 3.89 0.09 0.71
C LEU A 260 3.24 -1.12 1.41
N SER A 261 3.56 -2.35 1.02
CA SER A 261 2.94 -3.55 1.60
C SER A 261 3.25 -3.73 3.08
N PHE A 262 2.40 -4.44 3.82
CA PHE A 262 2.54 -4.62 5.28
C PHE A 262 2.68 -3.28 6.02
N ASN A 263 1.72 -2.38 5.84
CA ASN A 263 1.59 -1.12 6.59
C ASN A 263 0.20 -1.05 7.25
N GLU A 264 -0.16 0.10 7.83
CA GLU A 264 -1.41 0.31 8.57
C GLU A 264 -2.42 1.21 7.80
N LEU A 265 -2.33 1.25 6.46
CA LEU A 265 -3.26 2.03 5.61
C LEU A 265 -4.68 1.46 5.67
N SER A 266 -5.62 2.18 6.26
CA SER A 266 -7.04 1.77 6.38
C SER A 266 -7.90 2.11 5.16
N GLU A 267 -7.38 2.96 4.28
CA GLU A 267 -8.06 3.55 3.12
C GLU A 267 -7.11 3.59 1.91
N MET A 268 -7.67 3.71 0.70
CA MET A 268 -6.89 3.85 -0.53
C MET A 268 -6.18 5.22 -0.57
N PRO A 269 -4.85 5.29 -0.74
CA PRO A 269 -4.10 6.55 -0.65
C PRO A 269 -4.17 7.41 -1.93
N GLY A 270 -5.37 7.59 -2.49
CA GLY A 270 -5.59 8.27 -3.78
C GLY A 270 -5.12 9.73 -3.80
N ASP A 271 -5.49 10.51 -2.77
CA ASP A 271 -5.03 11.91 -2.64
C ASP A 271 -3.55 12.00 -2.26
N GLY A 272 -3.06 11.07 -1.41
CA GLY A 272 -1.67 11.04 -0.97
C GLY A 272 -0.66 10.72 -2.08
N LEU A 273 -1.06 9.92 -3.07
CA LEU A 273 -0.22 9.54 -4.23
C LEU A 273 -0.52 10.35 -5.50
N ARG A 274 -1.41 11.35 -5.44
CA ARG A 274 -1.98 12.02 -6.62
C ARG A 274 -0.93 12.56 -7.60
N ASP A 275 0.12 13.18 -7.09
CA ASP A 275 1.15 13.84 -7.90
C ASP A 275 2.31 12.88 -8.29
N MET A 276 2.21 11.59 -7.93
CA MET A 276 3.20 10.56 -8.25
C MET A 276 2.92 9.88 -9.60
N GLU A 277 2.65 10.67 -10.62
CA GLU A 277 2.11 10.21 -11.91
C GLU A 277 2.98 9.16 -12.65
N GLN A 278 4.26 9.08 -12.32
CA GLN A 278 5.25 8.20 -12.94
C GLN A 278 5.26 6.77 -12.37
N ILE A 279 4.47 6.46 -11.33
CA ILE A 279 4.39 5.11 -10.77
C ILE A 279 3.87 4.13 -11.83
N VAL A 280 4.69 3.12 -12.12
CA VAL A 280 4.38 1.98 -13.00
C VAL A 280 3.95 0.75 -12.18
N ARG A 281 4.53 0.57 -10.98
CA ARG A 281 4.22 -0.55 -10.07
C ARG A 281 3.92 -0.05 -8.67
N LEU A 282 2.74 -0.42 -8.13
CA LEU A 282 2.31 -0.08 -6.79
C LEU A 282 1.89 -1.34 -6.02
N ASN A 283 2.55 -1.59 -4.90
CA ASN A 283 2.19 -2.67 -3.97
C ASN A 283 1.59 -2.10 -2.69
N LEU A 284 0.30 -2.36 -2.46
CA LEU A 284 -0.48 -2.01 -1.27
C LEU A 284 -0.92 -3.25 -0.48
N SER A 285 -0.43 -4.45 -0.83
CA SER A 285 -0.84 -5.70 -0.20
C SER A 285 -0.59 -5.75 1.32
N PHE A 286 -1.35 -6.56 2.04
CA PHE A 286 -1.25 -6.68 3.51
C PHE A 286 -1.44 -5.35 4.27
N ASN A 287 -2.25 -4.43 3.74
CA ASN A 287 -2.73 -3.25 4.45
C ASN A 287 -4.21 -3.42 4.87
N PRO A 288 -4.66 -2.83 5.99
CA PRO A 288 -6.05 -2.92 6.48
C PRO A 288 -7.08 -2.09 5.67
N ILE A 289 -6.88 -1.94 4.36
CA ILE A 289 -7.76 -1.17 3.45
C ILE A 289 -9.15 -1.81 3.44
N ASN A 290 -10.20 -1.05 3.77
CA ASN A 290 -11.56 -1.58 3.97
C ASN A 290 -12.46 -1.53 2.72
N ALA A 291 -12.19 -0.62 1.78
CA ALA A 291 -12.94 -0.44 0.54
C ALA A 291 -12.03 0.13 -0.54
N ILE A 292 -12.39 -0.10 -1.81
CA ILE A 292 -11.70 0.46 -2.96
C ILE A 292 -12.71 1.36 -3.70
N PRO A 293 -12.76 2.67 -3.37
CA PRO A 293 -13.83 3.57 -3.81
C PRO A 293 -13.66 4.06 -5.25
N HIS A 294 -14.68 4.73 -5.79
CA HIS A 294 -14.56 5.47 -7.06
C HIS A 294 -13.32 6.37 -7.07
N ALA A 295 -12.54 6.32 -8.17
CA ALA A 295 -11.30 7.09 -8.34
C ALA A 295 -10.23 6.85 -7.24
N ALA A 296 -10.20 5.65 -6.64
CA ALA A 296 -9.28 5.26 -5.56
C ALA A 296 -7.80 5.59 -5.81
N LEU A 297 -7.36 5.60 -7.07
CA LEU A 297 -6.02 6.00 -7.50
C LEU A 297 -6.12 6.78 -8.81
N ARG A 298 -5.29 7.80 -8.99
CA ARG A 298 -5.17 8.61 -10.22
C ARG A 298 -3.73 8.57 -10.73
N LEU A 299 -3.31 7.40 -11.20
CA LEU A 299 -1.94 7.12 -11.60
C LEU A 299 -1.90 6.76 -13.09
N PRO A 300 -1.68 7.72 -14.00
CA PRO A 300 -1.88 7.52 -15.44
C PRO A 300 -0.94 6.47 -16.04
N ASN A 301 0.25 6.28 -15.47
CA ASN A 301 1.25 5.31 -15.95
C ASN A 301 1.23 3.96 -15.22
N LEU A 302 0.30 3.74 -14.28
CA LEU A 302 0.26 2.52 -13.47
C LEU A 302 -0.09 1.31 -14.33
N GLN A 303 0.75 0.27 -14.25
CA GLN A 303 0.66 -0.96 -15.02
C GLN A 303 0.38 -2.18 -14.14
N VAL A 304 0.95 -2.22 -12.93
CA VAL A 304 0.78 -3.30 -11.96
C VAL A 304 0.32 -2.75 -10.62
N LEU A 305 -0.82 -3.25 -10.13
CA LEU A 305 -1.40 -2.91 -8.84
C LEU A 305 -1.61 -4.16 -7.99
N ASP A 306 -1.00 -4.21 -6.80
CA ASP A 306 -1.25 -5.27 -5.81
C ASP A 306 -2.06 -4.77 -4.61
N LEU A 307 -3.27 -5.30 -4.50
CA LEU A 307 -4.25 -5.09 -3.42
C LEU A 307 -4.63 -6.42 -2.77
N SER A 308 -3.75 -7.42 -2.81
CA SER A 308 -3.96 -8.72 -2.17
C SER A 308 -3.84 -8.66 -0.65
N ASN A 309 -4.51 -9.58 0.05
CA ASN A 309 -4.45 -9.69 1.51
C ASN A 309 -4.86 -8.40 2.28
N THR A 310 -5.77 -7.60 1.73
CA THR A 310 -6.40 -6.45 2.41
C THR A 310 -7.71 -6.84 3.09
N LEU A 311 -8.40 -5.86 3.67
CA LEU A 311 -9.74 -6.03 4.27
C LEU A 311 -10.88 -5.55 3.34
N ALA A 312 -10.57 -5.32 2.06
CA ALA A 312 -11.49 -4.72 1.11
C ALA A 312 -12.77 -5.54 0.97
N ARG A 313 -13.93 -4.93 1.24
CA ARG A 313 -15.23 -5.62 1.16
C ARG A 313 -15.95 -5.42 -0.17
N VAL A 314 -15.65 -4.32 -0.86
CA VAL A 314 -16.26 -3.92 -2.12
C VAL A 314 -15.23 -3.15 -2.96
N VAL A 315 -15.26 -3.36 -4.27
CA VAL A 315 -14.67 -2.49 -5.28
C VAL A 315 -15.81 -1.73 -5.95
N GLU A 316 -15.81 -0.41 -5.85
CA GLU A 316 -16.87 0.45 -6.37
C GLU A 316 -16.81 0.66 -7.88
N ALA A 317 -17.92 1.15 -8.44
CA ALA A 317 -17.96 1.68 -9.80
C ALA A 317 -16.86 2.71 -10.03
N GLY A 318 -16.10 2.55 -11.12
CA GLY A 318 -15.01 3.42 -11.50
C GLY A 318 -13.82 3.48 -10.54
N ALA A 319 -13.65 2.47 -9.68
CA ALA A 319 -12.48 2.33 -8.82
C ALA A 319 -11.15 2.44 -9.58
N PHE A 320 -11.10 1.91 -10.82
CA PHE A 320 -9.91 1.85 -11.65
C PHE A 320 -10.01 2.71 -12.93
N SER A 321 -10.99 3.61 -13.04
CA SER A 321 -11.23 4.45 -14.23
C SER A 321 -10.10 5.41 -14.59
N TYR A 322 -9.25 5.77 -13.63
CA TYR A 322 -8.13 6.71 -13.80
C TYR A 322 -6.77 6.00 -13.94
N LEU A 323 -6.79 4.71 -14.31
CA LEU A 323 -5.61 3.85 -14.48
C LEU A 323 -5.55 3.27 -15.91
N PRO A 324 -5.45 4.10 -16.95
CA PRO A 324 -5.66 3.69 -18.35
C PRO A 324 -4.65 2.67 -18.88
N HIS A 325 -3.50 2.51 -18.20
CA HIS A 325 -2.45 1.56 -18.57
C HIS A 325 -2.38 0.32 -17.66
N LEU A 326 -3.36 0.12 -16.76
CA LEU A 326 -3.35 -1.00 -15.82
C LEU A 326 -3.52 -2.34 -16.56
N HIS A 327 -2.50 -3.18 -16.56
CA HIS A 327 -2.52 -4.49 -17.22
C HIS A 327 -2.59 -5.67 -16.25
N THR A 328 -2.14 -5.49 -14.99
CA THR A 328 -2.14 -6.56 -13.98
C THR A 328 -2.71 -6.06 -12.65
N LEU A 329 -3.74 -6.75 -12.16
CA LEU A 329 -4.38 -6.46 -10.88
C LEU A 329 -4.41 -7.72 -10.00
N HIS A 330 -3.87 -7.59 -8.80
CA HIS A 330 -3.89 -8.62 -7.76
C HIS A 330 -4.90 -8.24 -6.67
N LEU A 331 -5.94 -9.07 -6.51
CA LEU A 331 -6.98 -8.96 -5.47
C LEU A 331 -7.12 -10.27 -4.67
N GLN A 332 -6.18 -11.20 -4.80
CA GLN A 332 -6.23 -12.50 -4.15
C GLN A 332 -6.14 -12.40 -2.62
N ASN A 333 -6.69 -13.41 -1.93
CA ASN A 333 -6.74 -13.51 -0.47
C ASN A 333 -7.53 -12.39 0.25
N ASN A 334 -8.28 -11.57 -0.48
CA ASN A 334 -9.24 -10.62 0.11
C ASN A 334 -10.49 -11.37 0.59
N LYS A 335 -10.38 -12.06 1.74
CA LYS A 335 -11.41 -12.95 2.31
C LYS A 335 -12.71 -12.26 2.72
N LEU A 336 -12.75 -10.92 2.70
CA LEU A 336 -13.94 -10.12 2.98
C LEU A 336 -14.56 -9.50 1.71
N LEU A 337 -13.91 -9.63 0.55
CA LEU A 337 -14.37 -9.05 -0.72
C LEU A 337 -15.60 -9.81 -1.21
N LEU A 338 -16.76 -9.18 -1.12
CA LEU A 338 -18.07 -9.77 -1.43
C LEU A 338 -18.57 -9.41 -2.83
N ALA A 339 -18.10 -8.28 -3.39
CA ALA A 339 -18.42 -7.85 -4.75
C ALA A 339 -17.36 -6.93 -5.36
N ILE A 340 -17.38 -6.89 -6.70
CA ILE A 340 -16.70 -5.92 -7.54
C ILE A 340 -17.77 -5.34 -8.47
N SER A 341 -17.90 -4.02 -8.57
CA SER A 341 -18.85 -3.36 -9.46
C SER A 341 -18.65 -3.79 -10.93
N ALA A 342 -19.76 -3.95 -11.66
CA ALA A 342 -19.73 -4.10 -13.12
C ALA A 342 -19.04 -2.93 -13.84
N LEU A 343 -19.01 -1.74 -13.22
CA LEU A 343 -18.41 -0.53 -13.74
C LEU A 343 -17.03 -0.22 -13.15
N ALA A 344 -16.42 -1.13 -12.37
CA ALA A 344 -15.12 -0.91 -11.72
C ALA A 344 -13.99 -0.52 -12.70
N PHE A 345 -14.07 -1.02 -13.95
CA PHE A 345 -13.13 -0.77 -15.04
C PHE A 345 -13.70 0.13 -16.15
N GLN A 346 -14.79 0.86 -15.90
CA GLN A 346 -15.32 1.79 -16.89
C GLN A 346 -14.23 2.82 -17.25
N ASN A 347 -13.98 3.03 -18.55
CA ASN A 347 -12.86 3.81 -19.12
C ASN A 347 -11.44 3.22 -18.92
N ASN A 348 -11.31 1.96 -18.49
CA ASN A 348 -10.05 1.23 -18.37
C ASN A 348 -10.11 -0.08 -19.18
N SER A 349 -9.27 -0.21 -20.21
CA SER A 349 -9.49 -1.18 -21.29
C SER A 349 -8.42 -2.24 -21.52
N ILE A 350 -7.29 -2.22 -20.79
CA ILE A 350 -6.12 -3.08 -21.10
C ILE A 350 -5.72 -4.09 -20.02
N VAL A 351 -6.57 -4.35 -19.02
CA VAL A 351 -6.30 -5.37 -17.99
C VAL A 351 -6.15 -6.75 -18.64
N PHE A 352 -4.93 -7.26 -18.67
CA PHE A 352 -4.55 -8.55 -19.25
C PHE A 352 -4.65 -9.70 -18.25
N SER A 353 -4.35 -9.43 -16.98
CA SER A 353 -4.40 -10.42 -15.90
C SER A 353 -5.06 -9.87 -14.64
N MET A 354 -6.01 -10.65 -14.12
CA MET A 354 -6.72 -10.38 -12.87
C MET A 354 -6.69 -11.64 -12.00
N ASP A 355 -6.27 -11.50 -10.75
CA ASP A 355 -6.30 -12.57 -9.75
C ASP A 355 -7.26 -12.22 -8.61
N ILE A 356 -8.39 -12.93 -8.53
CA ILE A 356 -9.44 -12.80 -7.50
C ILE A 356 -9.59 -14.09 -6.68
N SER A 357 -8.51 -14.87 -6.60
CA SER A 357 -8.45 -16.15 -5.88
C SER A 357 -8.58 -15.97 -4.36
N ASN A 358 -9.15 -16.95 -3.65
CA ASN A 358 -9.37 -16.94 -2.20
C ASN A 358 -10.14 -15.70 -1.69
N THR A 359 -11.17 -15.27 -2.42
CA THR A 359 -12.08 -14.16 -2.02
C THR A 359 -13.43 -14.69 -1.52
N ALA A 360 -14.31 -13.78 -1.07
CA ALA A 360 -15.69 -14.10 -0.68
C ALA A 360 -16.72 -13.73 -1.77
N LEU A 361 -16.27 -13.56 -3.01
CA LEU A 361 -17.13 -13.19 -4.15
C LEU A 361 -18.19 -14.26 -4.38
N ARG A 362 -19.45 -13.82 -4.48
CA ARG A 362 -20.60 -14.68 -4.80
C ARG A 362 -20.82 -14.83 -6.30
N ILE A 363 -20.51 -13.77 -7.04
CA ILE A 363 -20.66 -13.62 -8.50
C ILE A 363 -19.45 -12.88 -9.08
N ILE A 364 -19.33 -12.90 -10.40
CA ILE A 364 -18.40 -12.06 -11.16
C ILE A 364 -19.24 -11.37 -12.25
N PRO A 365 -19.60 -10.08 -12.10
CA PRO A 365 -20.45 -9.39 -13.07
C PRO A 365 -19.92 -9.49 -14.50
N ALA A 366 -20.69 -10.10 -15.40
CA ALA A 366 -20.24 -10.36 -16.77
C ALA A 366 -19.99 -9.05 -17.53
N ALA A 367 -20.81 -8.03 -17.25
CA ALA A 367 -20.68 -6.69 -17.81
C ALA A 367 -19.33 -6.01 -17.51
N MET A 368 -18.60 -6.44 -16.47
CA MET A 368 -17.24 -5.95 -16.17
C MET A 368 -16.26 -6.20 -17.32
N PHE A 369 -16.42 -7.34 -18.02
CA PHE A 369 -15.52 -7.71 -19.12
C PHE A 369 -15.86 -7.03 -20.44
N ASN A 370 -17.03 -6.40 -20.58
CA ASN A 370 -17.36 -5.57 -21.74
C ASN A 370 -16.41 -4.37 -21.88
N TYR A 371 -15.84 -3.91 -20.76
CA TYR A 371 -14.91 -2.80 -20.72
C TYR A 371 -13.44 -3.22 -20.90
N VAL A 372 -13.11 -4.50 -20.73
CA VAL A 372 -11.74 -5.00 -20.66
C VAL A 372 -11.38 -5.85 -21.88
N SER A 373 -10.48 -5.34 -22.73
CA SER A 373 -10.05 -6.05 -23.94
C SER A 373 -9.02 -7.13 -23.62
N ARG A 374 -9.44 -8.40 -23.72
CA ARG A 374 -8.62 -9.63 -23.58
C ARG A 374 -7.91 -9.77 -22.22
N VAL A 375 -8.68 -10.07 -21.17
CA VAL A 375 -8.10 -10.73 -19.99
C VAL A 375 -7.78 -12.18 -20.36
N ASP A 376 -6.54 -12.47 -20.77
CA ASP A 376 -6.12 -13.83 -21.14
C ASP A 376 -5.75 -14.69 -19.91
N ASN A 377 -5.68 -14.09 -18.72
CA ASN A 377 -5.29 -14.77 -17.47
C ASN A 377 -6.16 -14.34 -16.29
N LYS A 378 -7.40 -14.86 -16.24
CA LYS A 378 -8.34 -14.73 -15.11
C LYS A 378 -8.12 -15.87 -14.11
N LYS A 379 -7.68 -15.55 -12.88
CA LYS A 379 -7.54 -16.53 -11.79
C LYS A 379 -8.63 -16.38 -10.73
N ILE A 380 -9.31 -17.48 -10.42
CA ILE A 380 -10.49 -17.51 -9.55
C ILE A 380 -10.41 -18.60 -8.44
N GLY A 381 -9.24 -19.21 -8.28
CA GLY A 381 -9.04 -20.40 -7.45
C GLY A 381 -9.38 -20.22 -5.97
N GLY A 382 -9.91 -21.24 -5.30
CA GLY A 382 -10.23 -21.20 -3.86
C GLY A 382 -11.35 -20.23 -3.44
N THR A 383 -11.97 -19.52 -4.38
CA THR A 383 -13.16 -18.69 -4.13
C THR A 383 -14.43 -19.57 -4.11
N ARG A 384 -15.45 -19.17 -3.33
CA ARG A 384 -16.67 -19.94 -3.08
C ARG A 384 -17.92 -19.19 -3.55
N PHE A 385 -18.35 -19.47 -4.77
CA PHE A 385 -19.46 -18.79 -5.45
C PHE A 385 -20.84 -19.42 -5.16
N ASP A 386 -21.92 -18.73 -5.56
CA ASP A 386 -23.26 -19.33 -5.66
C ASP A 386 -23.37 -20.09 -7.00
N CYS A 387 -23.78 -21.37 -6.97
CA CYS A 387 -23.77 -22.19 -8.19
C CYS A 387 -24.72 -21.71 -9.30
N GLY A 388 -25.88 -21.13 -8.94
CA GLY A 388 -26.83 -20.64 -9.95
C GLY A 388 -26.29 -19.39 -10.64
N CYS A 389 -25.91 -18.41 -9.83
CA CYS A 389 -25.51 -17.09 -10.30
C CYS A 389 -24.14 -17.09 -11.02
N ILE A 390 -23.20 -17.95 -10.59
CA ILE A 390 -21.92 -18.08 -11.30
C ILE A 390 -22.07 -18.78 -12.66
N LEU A 391 -23.02 -19.71 -12.81
CA LEU A 391 -23.26 -20.37 -14.10
C LEU A 391 -23.74 -19.36 -15.15
N GLU A 392 -24.71 -18.52 -14.80
CA GLU A 392 -25.18 -17.42 -15.66
C GLU A 392 -24.01 -16.49 -16.06
N SER A 393 -23.19 -16.07 -15.07
CA SER A 393 -22.02 -15.23 -15.32
C SER A 393 -21.00 -15.87 -16.29
N LEU A 394 -20.79 -17.19 -16.19
CA LEU A 394 -19.83 -17.93 -17.01
C LEU A 394 -20.34 -18.20 -18.44
N GLU A 395 -21.64 -18.39 -18.61
CA GLU A 395 -22.27 -18.52 -19.93
C GLU A 395 -22.15 -17.19 -20.71
N ASP A 396 -22.35 -16.04 -20.05
CA ASP A 396 -22.19 -14.71 -20.66
C ASP A 396 -20.73 -14.35 -20.98
N MET A 397 -19.78 -14.76 -20.13
CA MET A 397 -18.35 -14.42 -20.28
C MET A 397 -17.64 -15.18 -21.42
N GLY A 398 -18.07 -16.40 -21.73
CA GLY A 398 -17.31 -17.36 -22.53
C GLY A 398 -16.10 -17.95 -21.77
N THR A 399 -16.01 -19.28 -21.74
CA THR A 399 -15.11 -19.99 -20.82
C THR A 399 -13.63 -20.06 -21.23
N THR A 400 -13.25 -19.50 -22.38
CA THR A 400 -11.96 -19.73 -23.05
C THR A 400 -10.78 -18.90 -22.52
N THR A 401 -10.96 -18.14 -21.43
CA THR A 401 -9.97 -17.17 -20.90
C THR A 401 -9.61 -17.35 -19.41
N MET A 402 -10.06 -18.45 -18.79
CA MET A 402 -9.80 -18.74 -17.37
C MET A 402 -8.59 -19.63 -17.17
N VAL A 403 -7.83 -19.35 -16.10
CA VAL A 403 -6.61 -20.05 -15.70
C VAL A 403 -6.74 -20.40 -14.21
N ASP A 404 -6.31 -21.61 -13.82
CA ASP A 404 -6.33 -22.08 -12.41
C ASP A 404 -7.73 -22.18 -11.76
N TRP A 405 -8.78 -22.25 -12.59
CA TRP A 405 -10.18 -22.42 -12.20
C TRP A 405 -10.54 -23.78 -11.57
N ASP A 406 -9.70 -24.81 -11.69
CA ASP A 406 -9.98 -26.16 -11.17
C ASP A 406 -10.02 -26.25 -9.64
N SER A 407 -9.48 -25.25 -8.95
CA SER A 407 -9.53 -25.12 -7.50
C SER A 407 -10.71 -24.26 -7.00
N ALA A 408 -11.52 -23.70 -7.90
CA ALA A 408 -12.67 -22.87 -7.57
C ALA A 408 -13.94 -23.71 -7.41
N ILE A 409 -14.75 -23.36 -6.41
CA ILE A 409 -15.97 -24.11 -6.06
C ILE A 409 -17.19 -23.21 -6.05
N CYS A 410 -18.35 -23.79 -6.35
CA CYS A 410 -19.64 -23.17 -6.08
C CYS A 410 -20.42 -24.00 -5.06
N VAL A 411 -21.42 -23.38 -4.43
CA VAL A 411 -22.33 -24.05 -3.51
C VAL A 411 -23.80 -23.82 -3.89
N THR A 412 -24.57 -24.90 -3.89
CA THR A 412 -26.01 -24.91 -4.19
C THR A 412 -26.84 -24.46 -2.99
N ARG A 413 -28.15 -24.17 -3.15
CA ARG A 413 -29.00 -23.76 -2.01
C ARG A 413 -29.09 -24.81 -0.92
N LYS A 414 -28.98 -26.09 -1.29
CA LYS A 414 -28.96 -27.25 -0.38
C LYS A 414 -27.58 -27.50 0.26
N GLY A 415 -26.59 -26.63 0.01
CA GLY A 415 -25.26 -26.71 0.60
C GLY A 415 -24.32 -27.71 -0.09
N ALA A 416 -24.72 -28.32 -1.21
CA ALA A 416 -23.85 -29.20 -1.97
C ALA A 416 -22.73 -28.39 -2.63
N ILE A 417 -21.50 -28.90 -2.57
CA ILE A 417 -20.32 -28.26 -3.14
C ILE A 417 -20.05 -28.91 -4.50
N GLN A 418 -19.90 -28.09 -5.55
CA GLN A 418 -19.51 -28.51 -6.89
C GLN A 418 -18.25 -27.76 -7.33
N LYS A 419 -17.41 -28.37 -8.18
CA LYS A 419 -16.32 -27.65 -8.84
C LYS A 419 -16.88 -26.84 -10.01
N ILE A 420 -16.30 -25.67 -10.26
CA ILE A 420 -16.75 -24.82 -11.38
C ILE A 420 -16.44 -25.46 -12.74
N SER A 421 -15.32 -26.17 -12.89
CA SER A 421 -14.97 -26.85 -14.14
C SER A 421 -15.86 -28.07 -14.49
N GLU A 422 -16.71 -28.52 -13.56
CA GLU A 422 -17.67 -29.62 -13.74
C GLU A 422 -19.14 -29.11 -13.77
N LEU A 423 -19.36 -27.80 -13.61
CA LEU A 423 -20.67 -27.18 -13.46
C LEU A 423 -21.44 -27.11 -14.79
N THR A 424 -22.68 -27.59 -14.81
CA THR A 424 -23.54 -27.58 -16.00
C THR A 424 -24.99 -27.28 -15.60
N ARG A 425 -25.83 -26.81 -16.54
CA ARG A 425 -27.28 -26.63 -16.27
C ARG A 425 -27.95 -27.92 -15.77
N SER A 426 -27.46 -29.08 -16.20
CA SER A 426 -27.89 -30.41 -15.76
C SER A 426 -27.47 -30.81 -14.34
N SER A 427 -26.45 -30.17 -13.75
CA SER A 427 -25.99 -30.45 -12.38
C SER A 427 -26.70 -29.60 -11.32
N LEU A 428 -27.64 -28.74 -11.73
CA LEU A 428 -28.41 -27.84 -10.88
C LEU A 428 -29.91 -28.19 -10.89
N THR A 429 -30.58 -27.94 -9.77
CA THR A 429 -32.04 -28.08 -9.66
C THR A 429 -32.74 -26.75 -9.93
N PRO A 430 -34.05 -26.71 -10.26
CA PRO A 430 -34.80 -25.45 -10.38
C PRO A 430 -34.84 -24.60 -9.09
N GLU A 431 -34.49 -25.16 -7.93
CA GLU A 431 -34.32 -24.39 -6.71
C GLU A 431 -33.01 -23.60 -6.67
N ASP A 432 -31.99 -24.06 -7.41
CA ASP A 432 -30.66 -23.48 -7.50
C ASP A 432 -30.55 -22.38 -8.58
N THR A 433 -31.65 -22.06 -9.28
CA THR A 433 -31.72 -20.87 -10.16
C THR A 433 -31.38 -19.61 -9.38
N CYS A 434 -30.62 -18.70 -10.00
CA CYS A 434 -30.25 -17.45 -9.35
C CYS A 434 -31.51 -16.62 -9.04
N ARG A 435 -31.56 -16.03 -7.85
CA ARG A 435 -32.65 -15.15 -7.38
C ARG A 435 -32.04 -13.81 -7.00
N PRO A 436 -32.79 -12.69 -7.02
CA PRO A 436 -32.27 -11.35 -6.68
C PRO A 436 -32.03 -11.16 -5.16
N ASP A 437 -31.21 -12.02 -4.56
CA ASP A 437 -30.90 -12.04 -3.13
C ASP A 437 -29.89 -10.94 -2.76
N LEU A 438 -30.30 -10.06 -1.85
CA LEU A 438 -29.50 -8.91 -1.42
C LEU A 438 -28.46 -9.25 -0.35
N PHE A 439 -27.27 -8.68 -0.50
CA PHE A 439 -26.20 -8.70 0.51
C PHE A 439 -25.66 -7.29 0.80
N ILE A 440 -25.21 -7.09 2.04
CA ILE A 440 -24.61 -5.85 2.54
C ILE A 440 -23.14 -6.18 2.81
N PRO A 441 -22.16 -5.54 2.14
CA PRO A 441 -20.74 -5.77 2.41
C PRO A 441 -20.32 -5.35 3.82
N GLN A 442 -20.88 -4.22 4.29
CA GLN A 442 -20.69 -3.72 5.65
C GLN A 442 -21.69 -4.36 6.63
N ASN A 443 -21.63 -3.96 7.90
CA ASN A 443 -22.62 -4.38 8.89
C ASN A 443 -23.99 -3.73 8.61
N SER A 444 -25.08 -4.33 9.10
CA SER A 444 -26.42 -3.73 9.01
C SER A 444 -26.63 -2.53 9.95
N ILE A 445 -25.70 -2.30 10.88
CA ILE A 445 -25.59 -1.07 11.66
C ILE A 445 -24.30 -0.39 11.22
N GLN A 446 -24.42 0.82 10.71
CA GLN A 446 -23.33 1.62 10.15
C GLN A 446 -23.17 2.91 10.96
N THR A 447 -22.00 3.52 10.90
CA THR A 447 -21.71 4.77 11.61
C THR A 447 -20.96 5.70 10.69
N ALA A 448 -21.49 6.90 10.51
CA ALA A 448 -20.86 7.99 9.79
C ALA A 448 -20.78 9.22 10.71
N TYR A 449 -19.86 10.12 10.44
CA TYR A 449 -19.73 11.41 11.12
C TYR A 449 -20.29 12.53 10.24
N VAL A 450 -20.78 13.61 10.86
CA VAL A 450 -21.24 14.78 10.11
C VAL A 450 -20.05 15.44 9.42
N GLY A 451 -20.11 15.55 8.09
CA GLY A 451 -19.02 16.03 7.23
C GLY A 451 -18.37 14.95 6.35
N ASP A 452 -18.65 13.66 6.62
CA ASP A 452 -18.15 12.54 5.82
C ASP A 452 -18.87 12.47 4.46
N THR A 453 -18.18 11.95 3.44
CA THR A 453 -18.80 11.40 2.22
C THR A 453 -19.06 9.92 2.47
N TYR A 454 -20.29 9.43 2.27
CA TYR A 454 -20.66 8.10 2.74
C TYR A 454 -21.53 7.30 1.76
N HIS A 455 -21.17 6.04 1.54
CA HIS A 455 -21.88 5.11 0.66
C HIS A 455 -22.50 3.95 1.47
N ILE A 456 -23.83 3.87 1.49
CA ILE A 456 -24.55 2.73 2.07
C ILE A 456 -24.68 1.65 1.00
N HIS A 457 -23.78 0.67 0.99
CA HIS A 457 -23.81 -0.41 0.00
C HIS A 457 -24.95 -1.41 0.26
N CYS A 458 -25.66 -1.77 -0.81
CA CYS A 458 -26.58 -2.90 -0.82
C CYS A 458 -26.63 -3.47 -2.24
N LEU A 459 -26.17 -4.71 -2.39
CA LEU A 459 -25.84 -5.30 -3.67
C LEU A 459 -26.70 -6.53 -3.95
N SER A 460 -27.02 -6.70 -5.22
CA SER A 460 -27.68 -7.88 -5.77
C SER A 460 -26.62 -8.89 -6.25
N ASN A 461 -26.97 -10.17 -6.20
CA ASN A 461 -26.26 -11.27 -6.87
C ASN A 461 -26.71 -11.48 -8.33
N LEU A 462 -27.47 -10.55 -8.88
CA LEU A 462 -27.88 -10.45 -10.28
C LEU A 462 -27.66 -9.01 -10.76
N ASP A 463 -27.02 -8.85 -11.92
CA ASP A 463 -26.71 -7.53 -12.51
C ASP A 463 -27.96 -6.84 -13.08
N ASP A 464 -28.88 -7.62 -13.66
CA ASP A 464 -30.13 -7.15 -14.26
C ASP A 464 -31.30 -7.33 -13.28
N VAL A 465 -31.47 -6.35 -12.38
CA VAL A 465 -32.56 -6.29 -11.39
C VAL A 465 -33.08 -4.86 -11.22
N GLU A 466 -34.38 -4.73 -10.93
CA GLU A 466 -34.93 -3.45 -10.49
C GLU A 466 -34.58 -3.21 -9.02
N MET A 467 -33.73 -2.21 -8.77
CA MET A 467 -33.36 -1.78 -7.43
C MET A 467 -34.11 -0.51 -7.00
N SER A 468 -34.41 -0.42 -5.71
CA SER A 468 -35.12 0.71 -5.11
C SER A 468 -34.67 0.92 -3.67
N TRP A 469 -34.67 2.18 -3.24
CA TRP A 469 -34.24 2.62 -1.91
C TRP A 469 -35.34 3.37 -1.21
N LYS A 470 -35.60 3.05 0.06
CA LYS A 470 -36.48 3.79 0.95
C LYS A 470 -35.65 4.44 2.05
N THR A 471 -35.80 5.75 2.19
CA THR A 471 -35.05 6.58 3.15
C THR A 471 -35.73 6.65 4.52
N PRO A 472 -35.05 7.14 5.58
CA PRO A 472 -35.66 7.36 6.90
C PRO A 472 -36.89 8.28 6.89
N LYS A 473 -37.02 9.15 5.88
CA LYS A 473 -38.17 10.05 5.67
C LYS A 473 -39.33 9.37 4.90
N ASN A 474 -39.31 8.06 4.74
CA ASN A 474 -40.24 7.26 3.92
C ASN A 474 -40.29 7.62 2.43
N LEU A 475 -39.37 8.46 1.92
CA LEU A 475 -39.23 8.69 0.48
C LEU A 475 -38.63 7.45 -0.18
N THR A 476 -39.35 6.88 -1.15
CA THR A 476 -38.87 5.81 -2.04
C THR A 476 -38.26 6.41 -3.29
N LEU A 477 -37.09 5.93 -3.68
CA LEU A 477 -36.31 6.37 -4.82
C LEU A 477 -35.98 5.16 -5.70
N HIS A 478 -36.26 5.26 -6.99
CA HIS A 478 -35.75 4.31 -7.98
C HIS A 478 -34.24 4.52 -8.15
N SER A 479 -33.49 3.43 -8.25
CA SER A 479 -32.06 3.50 -8.47
C SER A 479 -31.70 3.59 -9.94
N PHE A 480 -30.56 4.22 -10.24
CA PHE A 480 -29.92 4.16 -11.55
C PHE A 480 -28.55 3.46 -11.43
N PRO A 481 -27.96 2.94 -12.53
CA PRO A 481 -26.56 2.53 -12.51
C PRO A 481 -25.66 3.65 -11.99
N PRO A 482 -24.58 3.36 -11.24
CA PRO A 482 -23.66 4.38 -10.75
C PRO A 482 -23.16 5.28 -11.88
N GLN A 483 -23.47 6.57 -11.80
CA GLN A 483 -23.00 7.54 -12.79
C GLN A 483 -21.61 8.02 -12.39
N LEU A 484 -20.60 7.57 -13.13
CA LEU A 484 -19.25 8.12 -13.03
C LEU A 484 -19.26 9.54 -13.61
N ALA A 485 -19.38 10.52 -12.74
CA ALA A 485 -19.18 11.91 -13.13
C ALA A 485 -17.75 12.07 -13.67
N SER A 486 -17.61 12.71 -14.83
CA SER A 486 -16.34 13.32 -15.20
C SER A 486 -15.89 14.24 -14.07
N PRO A 487 -14.58 14.35 -13.78
CA PRO A 487 -14.13 15.24 -12.74
C PRO A 487 -14.50 16.65 -13.18
N LEU A 488 -15.45 17.27 -12.47
CA LEU A 488 -15.70 18.69 -12.62
C LEU A 488 -14.35 19.39 -12.40
N PRO A 489 -13.90 20.25 -13.32
CA PRO A 489 -12.71 21.03 -13.06
C PRO A 489 -12.98 21.81 -11.77
N ARG A 490 -12.14 21.60 -10.73
CA ARG A 490 -12.18 22.45 -9.55
C ARG A 490 -11.97 23.87 -10.06
N LEU A 491 -13.01 24.71 -10.01
CA LEU A 491 -12.88 26.10 -10.43
C LEU A 491 -11.82 26.78 -9.56
N ASP A 492 -10.77 27.31 -10.20
CA ASP A 492 -9.81 28.20 -9.57
C ASP A 492 -10.48 29.54 -9.26
N TYR A 493 -11.28 29.55 -8.19
CA TYR A 493 -12.07 30.69 -7.71
C TYR A 493 -11.21 31.87 -7.20
N PHE A 494 -9.88 31.80 -7.28
CA PHE A 494 -9.00 32.98 -7.18
C PHE A 494 -8.97 33.83 -8.45
N THR A 495 -9.49 33.33 -9.58
CA THR A 495 -9.55 34.06 -10.86
C THR A 495 -10.90 34.70 -11.16
N SER A 496 -11.99 34.24 -10.54
CA SER A 496 -13.31 34.86 -10.61
C SER A 496 -13.50 35.85 -9.46
N SER A 497 -13.88 37.08 -9.79
CA SER A 497 -14.12 38.12 -8.79
C SER A 497 -15.28 37.72 -7.87
N LEU A 498 -15.23 38.15 -6.60
CA LEU A 498 -16.25 37.90 -5.56
C LEU A 498 -17.65 38.48 -5.86
N PHE A 499 -17.87 39.04 -7.05
CA PHE A 499 -19.08 39.79 -7.42
C PHE A 499 -19.76 39.32 -8.72
N GLU A 500 -19.21 38.35 -9.44
CA GLU A 500 -19.88 37.75 -10.60
C GLU A 500 -20.47 36.38 -10.25
N PRO A 501 -21.81 36.23 -10.20
CA PRO A 501 -22.42 34.91 -10.07
C PRO A 501 -22.22 34.15 -11.38
N ALA A 502 -21.31 33.16 -11.36
CA ALA A 502 -21.11 32.24 -12.46
C ALA A 502 -22.47 31.65 -12.89
N SER A 503 -22.81 31.79 -14.17
CA SER A 503 -24.16 31.54 -14.67
C SER A 503 -24.57 30.07 -14.52
N VAL A 504 -25.50 29.82 -13.59
CA VAL A 504 -26.26 28.56 -13.43
C VAL A 504 -25.36 27.33 -13.18
N GLU A 505 -24.82 27.23 -11.96
CA GLU A 505 -24.32 25.94 -11.46
C GLU A 505 -25.46 24.90 -11.46
N LYS A 506 -25.17 23.72 -12.02
CA LYS A 506 -26.10 22.59 -12.09
C LYS A 506 -26.33 22.08 -10.67
N VAL A 507 -27.54 22.20 -10.11
CA VAL A 507 -27.83 21.73 -8.75
C VAL A 507 -27.64 20.21 -8.68
N ILE A 508 -26.55 19.77 -8.06
CA ILE A 508 -26.25 18.35 -7.83
C ILE A 508 -27.02 17.90 -6.58
N ASN A 509 -27.83 16.86 -6.71
CA ASN A 509 -28.49 16.24 -5.57
C ASN A 509 -27.43 15.57 -4.66
N ARG A 510 -27.30 16.08 -3.42
CA ARG A 510 -26.43 15.55 -2.35
C ARG A 510 -26.60 14.05 -2.09
N THR A 511 -27.77 13.48 -2.41
CA THR A 511 -28.06 12.06 -2.24
C THR A 511 -28.33 11.39 -3.58
N LYS A 512 -27.67 10.25 -3.84
CA LYS A 512 -27.74 9.52 -5.12
C LYS A 512 -28.11 8.06 -4.83
N ALA A 513 -29.30 7.64 -5.26
CA ALA A 513 -29.72 6.25 -5.17
C ALA A 513 -29.19 5.48 -6.38
N THR A 514 -28.22 4.60 -6.18
CA THR A 514 -27.68 3.73 -7.24
C THR A 514 -28.07 2.27 -7.05
N THR A 515 -27.88 1.44 -8.07
CA THR A 515 -28.12 -0.01 -8.02
C THR A 515 -27.16 -0.74 -7.05
N GLU A 516 -26.05 -0.10 -6.66
CA GLU A 516 -24.99 -0.69 -5.82
C GLU A 516 -24.93 -0.08 -4.40
N TYR A 517 -25.24 1.21 -4.29
CA TYR A 517 -25.17 1.97 -3.04
C TYR A 517 -26.11 3.19 -3.01
N PHE A 518 -26.51 3.59 -1.81
CA PHE A 518 -27.09 4.91 -1.57
C PHE A 518 -25.97 5.87 -1.16
N GLY A 519 -25.62 6.79 -2.06
CA GLY A 519 -24.54 7.76 -1.86
C GLY A 519 -25.04 9.03 -1.16
N ILE A 520 -24.26 9.52 -0.21
CA ILE A 520 -24.48 10.77 0.52
C ILE A 520 -23.18 11.60 0.40
N ASP A 521 -23.22 12.64 -0.43
CA ASP A 521 -22.03 13.47 -0.74
C ASP A 521 -21.51 14.25 0.49
N VAL A 522 -22.38 14.54 1.45
CA VAL A 522 -22.04 15.13 2.77
C VAL A 522 -23.06 14.64 3.79
N VAL A 523 -22.64 13.86 4.79
CA VAL A 523 -23.50 13.35 5.86
C VAL A 523 -23.93 14.48 6.81
N LEU A 524 -25.23 14.55 7.08
CA LEU A 524 -25.86 15.53 7.97
C LEU A 524 -26.65 14.81 9.08
N GLY A 525 -26.87 15.50 10.20
CA GLY A 525 -27.51 14.90 11.38
C GLY A 525 -28.92 14.35 11.18
N PHE A 526 -29.63 14.75 10.11
CA PHE A 526 -30.96 14.25 9.76
C PHE A 526 -30.95 13.02 8.83
N ASP A 527 -29.79 12.56 8.36
CA ASP A 527 -29.66 11.29 7.63
C ASP A 527 -29.68 10.08 8.58
N ASN A 528 -29.60 10.32 9.89
CA ASN A 528 -29.69 9.31 10.92
C ASN A 528 -31.02 8.55 10.86
N GLY A 529 -30.95 7.22 10.68
CA GLY A 529 -32.14 6.38 10.65
C GLY A 529 -31.97 5.10 9.84
N THR A 530 -33.09 4.48 9.51
CA THR A 530 -33.12 3.21 8.78
C THR A 530 -33.40 3.43 7.30
N TYR A 531 -32.49 2.94 6.47
CA TYR A 531 -32.62 2.79 5.02
C TYR A 531 -33.06 1.37 4.70
N GLU A 532 -33.80 1.20 3.61
CA GLU A 532 -34.24 -0.12 3.13
C GLU A 532 -33.97 -0.20 1.62
N CYS A 533 -33.16 -1.17 1.20
CA CYS A 533 -32.95 -1.50 -0.21
C CYS A 533 -33.84 -2.69 -0.58
N THR A 534 -34.45 -2.65 -1.78
CA THR A 534 -35.28 -3.73 -2.31
C THR A 534 -34.94 -4.00 -3.77
N SER A 535 -34.67 -5.27 -4.08
CA SER A 535 -34.47 -5.81 -5.42
C SER A 535 -35.76 -6.48 -5.93
N ARG A 536 -36.00 -6.44 -7.25
CA ARG A 536 -37.07 -7.20 -7.92
C ARG A 536 -36.58 -7.77 -9.25
N LYS A 537 -36.98 -9.00 -9.55
CA LYS A 537 -36.86 -9.65 -10.86
C LYS A 537 -37.86 -10.79 -10.96
N ASP A 538 -38.55 -10.93 -12.10
CA ASP A 538 -39.44 -12.07 -12.41
C ASP A 538 -40.46 -12.42 -11.31
N GLY A 539 -41.04 -11.39 -10.69
CA GLY A 539 -42.00 -11.53 -9.58
C GLY A 539 -41.38 -11.88 -8.22
N MET A 540 -40.09 -12.20 -8.16
CA MET A 540 -39.34 -12.36 -6.91
C MET A 540 -38.85 -11.00 -6.40
N SER A 541 -38.81 -10.83 -5.08
CA SER A 541 -38.24 -9.64 -4.44
C SER A 541 -37.52 -9.96 -3.13
N ALA A 542 -36.36 -9.34 -2.89
CA ALA A 542 -35.70 -9.35 -1.58
C ALA A 542 -35.59 -7.92 -1.03
N SER A 543 -35.62 -7.78 0.30
CA SER A 543 -35.39 -6.51 0.99
C SER A 543 -34.38 -6.68 2.11
N LYS A 544 -33.55 -5.65 2.34
CA LYS A 544 -32.65 -5.53 3.50
C LYS A 544 -32.74 -4.14 4.10
N ARG A 545 -32.70 -4.08 5.43
CA ARG A 545 -32.67 -2.83 6.20
C ARG A 545 -31.26 -2.57 6.74
N ILE A 546 -30.81 -1.32 6.60
CA ILE A 546 -29.54 -0.81 7.13
C ILE A 546 -29.84 0.37 8.03
N HIS A 547 -29.27 0.40 9.23
CA HIS A 547 -29.42 1.49 10.18
C HIS A 547 -28.15 2.34 10.20
N LEU A 548 -28.24 3.59 9.75
CA LEU A 548 -27.14 4.57 9.78
C LEU A 548 -27.23 5.40 11.06
N ILE A 549 -26.20 5.29 11.90
CA ILE A 549 -26.02 6.12 13.10
C ILE A 549 -25.11 7.30 12.72
N VAL A 550 -25.65 8.52 12.73
CA VAL A 550 -24.86 9.72 12.44
C VAL A 550 -24.33 10.33 13.73
N LYS A 551 -23.00 10.32 13.90
CA LYS A 551 -22.31 10.95 15.03
C LYS A 551 -21.97 12.41 14.70
N LYS A 552 -22.40 13.32 15.57
CA LYS A 552 -21.99 14.73 15.49
C LYS A 552 -20.61 14.89 16.13
N PRO A 553 -19.63 15.55 15.49
CA PRO A 553 -18.35 15.83 16.11
C PRO A 553 -18.53 16.86 17.23
N ASP A 554 -17.92 16.59 18.38
CA ASP A 554 -17.95 17.47 19.55
C ASP A 554 -16.91 18.59 19.38
N ILE A 555 -17.27 19.58 18.56
CA ILE A 555 -16.48 20.78 18.29
C ILE A 555 -17.02 21.94 19.14
N VAL A 556 -16.18 22.39 20.06
CA VAL A 556 -16.44 23.55 20.92
C VAL A 556 -15.68 24.74 20.34
N LEU A 557 -16.42 25.82 20.07
CA LEU A 557 -15.89 27.09 19.57
C LEU A 557 -15.83 28.09 20.72
N ASN A 558 -14.62 28.44 21.14
CA ASN A 558 -14.35 29.40 22.20
C ASN A 558 -13.92 30.74 21.59
N ALA A 559 -14.45 31.84 22.11
CA ALA A 559 -13.91 33.16 21.82
C ALA A 559 -12.55 33.32 22.53
N THR A 560 -11.47 33.46 21.78
CA THR A 560 -10.11 33.68 22.32
C THR A 560 -9.78 35.15 22.49
N HIS A 561 -10.38 36.01 21.68
CA HIS A 561 -10.29 37.46 21.81
C HIS A 561 -11.59 38.11 21.33
N VAL A 562 -12.05 39.11 22.06
CA VAL A 562 -13.32 39.80 21.86
C VAL A 562 -13.05 41.29 21.82
N GLY A 563 -12.98 41.84 20.61
CA GLY A 563 -12.81 43.26 20.33
C GLY A 563 -14.15 43.98 20.17
N VAL A 564 -14.10 45.30 19.99
CA VAL A 564 -15.30 46.15 19.85
C VAL A 564 -16.06 45.85 18.55
N THR A 565 -15.37 45.32 17.53
CA THR A 565 -15.96 44.92 16.25
C THR A 565 -15.82 43.43 15.96
N SER A 566 -14.69 42.80 16.30
CA SER A 566 -14.31 41.43 15.91
C SER A 566 -14.26 40.44 17.07
N VAL A 567 -14.57 39.17 16.79
CA VAL A 567 -14.31 38.04 17.69
C VAL A 567 -13.41 37.03 17.01
N HIS A 568 -12.30 36.73 17.67
CA HIS A 568 -11.42 35.62 17.33
C HIS A 568 -12.02 34.36 17.95
N LEU A 569 -12.31 33.35 17.12
CA LEU A 569 -12.78 32.05 17.56
C LEU A 569 -11.64 31.03 17.42
N ALA A 570 -11.50 30.13 18.39
CA ALA A 570 -10.71 28.92 18.28
C ALA A 570 -11.58 27.70 18.55
N TRP A 571 -11.35 26.63 17.79
CA TRP A 571 -11.98 25.31 18.00
C TRP A 571 -11.05 24.38 18.78
N ASN A 572 -11.66 23.49 19.57
CA ASN A 572 -10.94 22.42 20.26
C ASN A 572 -10.43 21.29 19.33
N LYS A 573 -11.00 21.14 18.12
CA LYS A 573 -10.75 20.05 17.17
C LYS A 573 -10.96 20.55 15.73
N ASN A 574 -10.22 19.97 14.78
CA ASN A 574 -10.48 20.18 13.35
C ASN A 574 -11.74 19.43 12.92
N LEU A 575 -12.58 20.04 12.09
CA LEU A 575 -13.65 19.35 11.37
C LEU A 575 -13.07 18.75 10.09
N HIS A 576 -13.03 17.42 10.01
CA HIS A 576 -12.70 16.74 8.76
C HIS A 576 -13.93 16.76 7.85
N VAL A 577 -13.80 17.30 6.64
CA VAL A 577 -14.90 17.39 5.67
C VAL A 577 -14.42 16.78 4.36
N GLN A 578 -15.03 15.66 3.96
CA GLN A 578 -14.68 14.90 2.75
C GLN A 578 -15.54 15.25 1.53
N ALA A 579 -16.36 16.29 1.65
CA ALA A 579 -17.30 16.73 0.64
C ALA A 579 -16.64 16.96 -0.73
N VAL A 580 -17.29 16.47 -1.78
CA VAL A 580 -16.84 16.66 -3.17
C VAL A 580 -16.97 18.14 -3.61
N ASP A 581 -17.97 18.84 -3.07
CA ASP A 581 -18.31 20.24 -3.38
C ASP A 581 -18.18 21.17 -2.15
N LYS A 582 -18.33 22.48 -2.37
CA LYS A 582 -18.20 23.52 -1.32
C LYS A 582 -19.16 23.29 -0.14
N VAL A 583 -18.63 22.95 1.03
CA VAL A 583 -19.40 23.01 2.28
C VAL A 583 -19.35 24.42 2.86
N ALA A 584 -20.53 25.01 3.00
CA ALA A 584 -20.75 26.22 3.76
C ALA A 584 -21.05 25.86 5.22
N LEU A 585 -20.22 26.35 6.14
CA LEU A 585 -20.52 26.35 7.58
C LEU A 585 -21.45 27.53 7.87
N GLN A 586 -22.72 27.27 8.15
CA GLN A 586 -23.65 28.29 8.64
C GLN A 586 -23.42 28.47 10.15
N VAL A 587 -22.95 29.65 10.57
CA VAL A 587 -22.89 30.02 11.98
C VAL A 587 -24.14 30.84 12.30
N VAL A 588 -25.10 30.19 12.95
CA VAL A 588 -26.31 30.84 13.48
C VAL A 588 -26.01 31.41 14.86
N THR A 589 -26.45 32.64 15.11
CA THR A 589 -26.28 33.33 16.39
C THR A 589 -27.65 33.66 17.00
N TYR A 590 -27.77 33.49 18.32
CA TYR A 590 -29.00 33.74 19.08
C TYR A 590 -28.69 34.70 20.22
N SER A 591 -29.27 35.91 20.22
CA SER A 591 -29.29 36.75 21.42
C SER A 591 -30.65 36.74 22.09
N GLY A 592 -30.70 37.06 23.39
CA GLY A 592 -31.94 37.09 24.19
C GLY A 592 -33.00 38.09 23.72
N SER A 593 -32.70 38.92 22.72
CA SER A 593 -33.67 39.59 21.84
C SER A 593 -33.47 39.09 20.40
N ASP A 594 -34.57 38.75 19.73
CA ASP A 594 -34.76 37.90 18.51
C ASP A 594 -33.95 38.21 17.22
N PHE A 595 -32.83 38.92 17.31
CA PHE A 595 -31.92 39.14 16.18
C PHE A 595 -31.10 37.89 15.84
N LYS A 596 -31.51 37.20 14.78
CA LYS A 596 -30.64 36.29 14.03
C LYS A 596 -29.65 37.09 13.19
N ARG A 597 -28.36 36.77 13.28
CA ARG A 597 -27.39 37.04 12.22
C ARG A 597 -26.80 35.72 11.73
N GLU A 598 -26.74 35.59 10.42
CA GLU A 598 -26.19 34.43 9.73
C GLU A 598 -24.82 34.80 9.17
N VAL A 599 -23.82 33.95 9.41
CA VAL A 599 -22.49 34.07 8.81
C VAL A 599 -22.19 32.78 8.07
N GLN A 600 -21.91 32.89 6.77
CA GLN A 600 -21.56 31.77 5.91
C GLN A 600 -20.04 31.67 5.80
N LEU A 601 -19.45 30.62 6.37
CA LEU A 601 -18.02 30.33 6.26
C LEU A 601 -17.77 29.33 5.13
N SER A 602 -16.98 29.74 4.12
CA SER A 602 -16.46 28.82 3.10
C SER A 602 -15.28 28.04 3.66
N LEU A 603 -15.33 26.71 3.59
CA LEU A 603 -14.32 25.83 4.19
C LEU A 603 -13.08 25.55 3.31
N PHE A 604 -12.99 26.08 2.08
CA PHE A 604 -11.81 25.88 1.25
C PHE A 604 -10.65 26.78 1.71
N ASN A 605 -9.68 26.20 2.42
CA ASN A 605 -8.56 26.94 3.00
C ASN A 605 -7.24 26.17 2.87
N MET A 606 -6.46 26.50 1.85
CA MET A 606 -5.13 25.92 1.59
C MET A 606 -4.05 26.35 2.60
N TYR A 607 -4.35 27.31 3.49
CA TYR A 607 -3.38 27.94 4.39
C TYR A 607 -3.71 27.81 5.89
N CYS A 608 -4.77 27.08 6.25
CA CYS A 608 -5.26 26.92 7.63
C CYS A 608 -5.55 28.24 8.42
N SER A 609 -5.60 29.40 7.76
CA SER A 609 -5.86 30.71 8.38
C SER A 609 -7.27 31.21 8.05
N TYR A 610 -8.13 31.40 9.05
CA TYR A 610 -9.49 31.91 8.85
C TYR A 610 -9.55 33.40 9.14
N ASN A 611 -10.18 34.16 8.23
CA ASN A 611 -10.43 35.59 8.46
C ASN A 611 -11.55 35.81 9.48
N LEU A 612 -11.30 36.80 10.34
CA LEU A 612 -12.07 37.16 11.51
C LEU A 612 -13.53 37.52 11.24
N ILE A 613 -14.43 37.01 12.09
CA ILE A 613 -15.84 37.35 12.08
C ILE A 613 -16.09 38.55 13.00
N ASN A 614 -16.84 39.53 12.52
CA ASN A 614 -17.39 40.60 13.38
C ASN A 614 -18.60 40.09 14.17
N LEU A 615 -18.35 39.43 15.31
CA LEU A 615 -19.35 39.13 16.33
C LEU A 615 -19.27 40.15 17.48
N SER A 616 -20.30 40.20 18.32
CA SER A 616 -20.48 41.25 19.33
C SER A 616 -20.11 40.73 20.73
N PRO A 617 -19.46 41.52 21.60
CA PRO A 617 -18.98 41.04 22.92
C PRO A 617 -20.04 40.53 23.90
N ASP A 618 -21.30 40.88 23.68
CA ASP A 618 -22.39 40.90 24.67
C ASP A 618 -23.37 39.71 24.56
N LYS A 619 -23.06 38.68 23.75
CA LYS A 619 -24.03 37.65 23.34
C LYS A 619 -23.47 36.23 23.47
N GLU A 620 -24.29 35.32 24.00
CA GLU A 620 -24.03 33.89 23.94
C GLU A 620 -24.24 33.34 22.52
N TYR A 621 -23.50 32.30 22.15
CA TYR A 621 -23.53 31.74 20.79
C TYR A 621 -23.72 30.22 20.83
N LYS A 622 -24.65 29.73 20.00
CA LYS A 622 -24.99 28.31 19.88
C LYS A 622 -25.02 27.91 18.41
N ILE A 623 -24.05 27.09 18.00
CA ILE A 623 -23.73 26.86 16.60
C ILE A 623 -24.37 25.55 16.13
N CYS A 624 -25.18 25.64 15.07
CA CYS A 624 -25.88 24.52 14.45
C CYS A 624 -25.43 24.41 12.98
N LEU A 625 -25.02 23.22 12.57
CA LEU A 625 -24.86 22.88 11.15
C LEU A 625 -26.23 22.71 10.50
N GLU A 626 -26.74 23.79 9.91
CA GLU A 626 -27.84 23.77 8.95
C GLU A 626 -27.33 24.16 7.56
N MET A 627 -27.97 23.64 6.52
CA MET A 627 -27.92 24.21 5.18
C MET A 627 -29.29 24.79 4.91
N GLY A 628 -29.34 26.07 4.53
CA GLY A 628 -30.58 26.73 4.16
C GLY A 628 -31.25 26.03 2.99
N SER A 629 -32.55 25.76 3.11
CA SER A 629 -33.37 25.37 1.96
C SER A 629 -33.51 26.57 1.02
N LEU A 630 -32.83 26.53 -0.13
CA LEU A 630 -33.24 27.33 -1.27
C LEU A 630 -34.61 26.80 -1.72
N ALA A 631 -35.58 27.71 -1.78
CA ALA A 631 -36.98 27.45 -2.14
C ALA A 631 -37.16 27.33 -3.66
#